data_AF-A0A819P194-F1
#
_entry.id   AF-A0A819P194-F1
#
_cell.length_a   1.000
_cell.length_b   1.000
_cell.length_c   1.000
_cell.angle_alpha   90.00
_cell.angle_beta   90.00
_cell.angle_gamma   90.00
#
_symmetry.space_group_name_H-M   'P 1'
#
loop_
_entity.id
_entity.type
_entity.pdbx_description
1 polymer ?
#
loop_
_entity_poly.entity_id
_entity_poly.type
_entity_poly.pdbx_seq_one_letter_code
_entity_poly.pdbx_strand_id
1 'polypeptide(L)'
;FTQQDDDTYALQNGATSFMLDSNNQHTYTHVPNCGPHQKWKFHRQNDGSYVLENIATSRVLDSNGTGNAYPHDSNGGDYQKWFLQAIQD
;
A
#
# COMPACT_ATOMS: atom_id res chain seq x y z
N PHE A 1 3.60 9.96 -1.15
CA PHE A 1 2.21 9.57 -1.44
C PHE A 1 1.35 10.82 -1.50
N THR A 2 0.28 10.81 -2.27
CA THR A 2 -0.64 11.96 -2.42
C THR A 2 -1.99 11.58 -1.85
N GLN A 3 -2.49 12.36 -0.88
CA GLN A 3 -3.84 12.18 -0.36
C GLN A 3 -4.86 12.59 -1.43
N GLN A 4 -5.92 11.80 -1.56
CA GLN A 4 -7.05 12.02 -2.47
C GLN A 4 -8.26 12.55 -1.69
N ASP A 5 -9.26 13.07 -2.39
CA ASP A 5 -10.46 13.68 -1.78
C ASP A 5 -11.30 12.73 -0.91
N ASP A 6 -11.10 11.41 -1.05
CA ASP A 6 -11.84 10.35 -0.33
C ASP A 6 -11.05 9.75 0.84
N ASP A 7 -10.06 10.48 1.36
CA ASP A 7 -9.17 10.04 2.45
C ASP A 7 -8.36 8.77 2.11
N THR A 8 -8.16 8.52 0.82
CA THR A 8 -7.22 7.50 0.33
C THR A 8 -5.94 8.14 -0.17
N TYR A 9 -4.95 7.31 -0.43
CA TYR A 9 -3.65 7.73 -0.93
C TYR A 9 -3.32 7.00 -2.23
N ALA A 10 -2.74 7.74 -3.18
CA ALA A 10 -2.00 7.16 -4.29
C ALA A 10 -0.51 7.10 -3.95
N LEU A 11 0.13 5.95 -4.20
CA LEU A 11 1.58 5.79 -4.10
C LEU A 11 2.16 5.69 -5.50
N GLN A 12 2.81 6.75 -5.95
CA GLN A 12 3.44 6.80 -7.27
C GLN A 12 4.91 6.41 -7.16
N ASN A 13 5.37 5.52 -8.03
CA ASN A 13 6.79 5.30 -8.24
C ASN A 13 7.40 6.53 -8.91
N GLY A 14 8.40 7.16 -8.27
CA GLY A 14 9.00 8.40 -8.76
C GLY A 14 9.76 8.27 -10.09
N ALA A 15 10.25 7.07 -10.44
CA ALA A 15 10.99 6.83 -11.67
C ALA A 15 10.07 6.51 -12.86
N THR A 16 9.05 5.69 -12.65
CA THR A 16 8.16 5.22 -13.73
C THR A 16 6.85 5.99 -13.83
N SER A 17 6.52 6.79 -12.82
CA SER A 17 5.21 7.45 -12.67
C SER A 17 4.02 6.50 -12.57
N PHE A 18 4.24 5.19 -12.45
CA PHE A 18 3.19 4.19 -12.24
C PHE A 18 2.72 4.19 -10.78
N MET A 19 1.47 3.81 -10.56
CA MET A 19 0.86 3.75 -9.23
C MET A 19 0.97 2.35 -8.64
N LEU A 20 1.16 2.25 -7.33
CA LEU A 20 1.01 1.01 -6.58
C LEU A 20 -0.44 0.54 -6.71
N ASP A 21 -0.62 -0.62 -7.32
CA ASP A 21 -1.87 -1.26 -7.67
C ASP A 21 -1.90 -2.65 -7.01
N SER A 22 -3.08 -3.18 -6.74
CA SER A 22 -3.20 -4.53 -6.19
C SER A 22 -4.48 -5.20 -6.67
N ASN A 23 -4.35 -6.48 -7.01
CA ASN A 23 -5.50 -7.38 -7.15
C ASN A 23 -5.50 -8.40 -6.00
N ASN A 24 -6.33 -9.44 -6.09
CA ASN A 24 -6.43 -10.45 -5.02
C ASN A 24 -5.19 -11.34 -4.90
N GLN A 25 -4.23 -11.31 -5.83
CA GLN A 25 -3.08 -12.21 -5.85
C GLN A 25 -1.74 -11.47 -5.76
N HIS A 26 -1.66 -10.28 -6.35
CA HIS A 26 -0.41 -9.56 -6.53
C HIS A 26 -0.56 -8.09 -6.21
N THR A 27 0.51 -7.51 -5.67
CA THR A 27 0.75 -6.07 -5.61
C THR A 27 1.82 -5.73 -6.65
N TYR A 28 1.58 -4.74 -7.48
CA TYR A 28 2.44 -4.37 -8.61
C TYR A 28 2.32 -2.86 -8.89
N THR A 29 3.07 -2.35 -9.86
CA THR A 29 2.85 -0.98 -10.36
C THR A 29 2.11 -1.02 -11.69
N HIS A 30 1.19 -0.09 -11.90
CA HIS A 30 0.40 0.02 -13.13
C HIS A 30 0.22 1.48 -13.54
N VAL A 31 -0.05 1.72 -14.82
CA VAL A 31 -0.34 3.08 -15.31
C VAL A 31 -1.51 3.69 -14.49
N PRO A 32 -1.45 4.99 -14.16
CA PRO A 32 -2.51 5.65 -13.41
C PRO A 32 -3.86 5.47 -14.11
N ASN A 33 -4.85 4.92 -13.40
CA ASN A 33 -6.20 4.69 -13.93
C ASN A 33 -7.30 5.25 -13.02
N CYS A 34 -6.94 5.89 -11.90
CA CYS A 34 -7.85 6.44 -10.88
C CYS A 34 -8.83 5.41 -10.29
N GLY A 35 -8.61 4.12 -10.55
CA GLY A 35 -9.46 3.03 -10.11
C GLY A 35 -9.22 2.67 -8.64
N PRO A 36 -10.17 1.96 -8.01
CA PRO A 36 -10.09 1.62 -6.59
C PRO A 36 -8.89 0.71 -6.25
N HIS A 37 -8.33 -0.01 -7.24
CA HIS A 37 -7.14 -0.83 -7.06
C HIS A 37 -5.86 -0.02 -6.81
N GLN A 38 -5.88 1.29 -7.11
CA GLN A 38 -4.75 2.21 -6.88
C GLN A 38 -4.98 3.13 -5.67
N LYS A 39 -6.05 2.89 -4.91
CA LYS A 39 -6.43 3.66 -3.73
C LYS A 39 -6.13 2.86 -2.48
N TRP A 40 -5.38 3.49 -1.57
CA TRP A 40 -4.91 2.86 -0.34
C TRP A 40 -5.33 3.67 0.88
N LYS A 41 -5.90 3.01 1.90
CA LYS A 41 -6.12 3.60 3.22
C LYS A 41 -4.94 3.32 4.13
N PHE A 42 -4.55 4.32 4.89
CA PHE A 42 -3.40 4.27 5.78
C PHE A 42 -3.90 4.27 7.22
N HIS A 43 -3.98 3.08 7.81
CA HIS A 43 -4.42 2.92 9.20
C HIS A 43 -3.24 3.06 10.13
N ARG A 44 -3.08 4.22 10.76
CA ARG A 44 -1.98 4.50 11.69
C ARG A 44 -2.13 3.68 12.97
N GLN A 45 -1.05 3.02 13.38
CA GLN A 45 -0.95 2.22 14.59
C GLN A 45 -0.29 3.01 15.73
N ASN A 46 -0.43 2.51 16.97
CA ASN A 46 0.12 3.18 18.17
C ASN A 46 1.65 3.24 18.18
N ASP A 47 2.32 2.28 17.54
CA ASP A 47 3.79 2.24 17.41
C ASP A 47 4.33 3.15 16.31
N GLY A 48 3.45 3.86 15.59
CA GLY A 48 3.79 4.75 14.48
C GLY A 48 3.87 4.06 13.12
N SER A 49 3.69 2.73 13.05
CA SER A 49 3.54 2.02 11.79
C SER A 49 2.16 2.27 11.15
N TYR A 50 2.00 1.84 9.90
CA TYR A 50 0.75 1.88 9.17
C TYR A 50 0.40 0.51 8.61
N VAL A 51 -0.89 0.19 8.63
CA VAL A 51 -1.46 -0.89 7.81
C VAL A 51 -2.05 -0.25 6.55
N LEU A 52 -1.59 -0.71 5.38
CA LEU A 52 -2.00 -0.18 4.08
C LEU A 52 -3.07 -1.09 3.48
N GLU A 53 -4.33 -0.65 3.51
CA GLU A 53 -5.47 -1.40 2.97
C GLU A 53 -5.82 -0.92 1.56
N ASN A 54 -5.95 -1.86 0.62
CA ASN A 54 -6.39 -1.56 -0.73
C ASN A 54 -7.93 -1.50 -0.82
N ILE A 55 -8.47 -0.42 -1.39
CA ILE A 55 -9.93 -0.20 -1.44
C ILE A 55 -10.67 -1.27 -2.26
N ALA A 56 -10.11 -1.71 -3.39
CA ALA A 56 -10.81 -2.64 -4.28
C ALA A 56 -10.88 -4.06 -3.73
N THR A 57 -9.85 -4.49 -3.01
CA THR A 57 -9.69 -5.89 -2.57
C THR A 57 -10.00 -6.08 -1.08
N SER A 58 -10.03 -5.00 -0.29
CA SER A 58 -10.09 -5.04 1.18
C SER A 58 -8.95 -5.85 1.83
N ARG A 59 -7.87 -6.09 1.07
CA ARG A 59 -6.66 -6.77 1.53
C ARG A 59 -5.60 -5.73 1.90
N VAL A 60 -4.69 -6.12 2.78
CA VAL A 60 -3.59 -5.26 3.24
C VAL A 60 -2.29 -5.65 2.57
N LEU A 61 -1.38 -4.68 2.43
CA LEU A 61 -0.01 -4.95 2.01
C LEU A 61 0.70 -5.76 3.10
N ASP A 62 1.06 -6.98 2.78
CA ASP A 62 1.76 -7.91 3.63
C ASP A 62 3.15 -8.22 3.03
N SER A 63 4.03 -8.80 3.84
CA SER A 63 5.36 -9.19 3.43
C SER A 63 5.78 -10.53 4.07
N ASN A 64 7.00 -10.96 3.79
CA ASN A 64 7.58 -12.10 4.47
C ASN A 64 9.09 -11.97 4.62
N GLY A 65 9.70 -12.91 5.36
CA GLY A 65 11.14 -12.97 5.58
C GLY A 65 12.00 -13.20 4.33
N THR A 66 11.40 -13.44 3.16
CA THR A 66 12.11 -13.56 1.87
C THR A 66 12.13 -12.26 1.07
N GLY A 67 11.51 -11.18 1.59
CA GLY A 67 11.49 -9.86 0.96
C GLY A 67 10.38 -9.65 -0.07
N ASN A 68 9.44 -10.60 -0.20
CA ASN A 68 8.28 -10.43 -1.07
C ASN A 68 7.23 -9.55 -0.40
N ALA A 69 6.51 -8.75 -1.20
CA ALA A 69 5.34 -7.99 -0.78
C ALA A 69 4.12 -8.40 -1.62
N TYR A 70 2.99 -8.64 -0.97
CA TYR A 70 1.79 -9.21 -1.59
C TYR A 70 0.53 -8.84 -0.81
N PRO A 71 -0.66 -8.93 -1.44
CA PRO A 71 -1.91 -8.69 -0.74
C PRO A 71 -2.27 -9.88 0.15
N HIS A 72 -2.65 -9.62 1.39
CA HIS A 72 -3.15 -10.63 2.31
C HIS A 72 -4.33 -10.11 3.13
N ASP A 73 -5.12 -11.00 3.69
CA ASP A 73 -6.18 -10.61 4.62
C ASP A 73 -5.54 -10.02 5.89
N SER A 74 -6.15 -8.98 6.43
CA SER A 74 -5.67 -8.37 7.67
C SER A 74 -5.68 -9.41 8.80
N ASN A 75 -4.50 -9.68 9.37
CA ASN A 75 -4.30 -10.68 10.42
C ASN A 75 -3.64 -10.10 11.68
N GLY A 76 -3.29 -8.81 11.67
CA GLY A 76 -2.69 -8.09 12.81
C GLY A 76 -1.21 -8.43 13.07
N GLY A 77 -0.59 -9.25 12.21
CA GLY A 77 0.81 -9.62 12.29
C GLY A 77 1.76 -8.50 11.89
N ASP A 78 3.01 -8.59 12.35
CA ASP A 78 4.01 -7.54 12.12
C ASP A 78 4.45 -7.39 10.66
N TYR A 79 4.25 -8.42 9.83
CA TYR A 79 4.51 -8.34 8.39
C TYR A 79 3.57 -7.37 7.64
N GLN A 80 2.47 -6.94 8.28
CA GLN A 80 1.49 -6.00 7.76
C GLN A 80 1.71 -4.55 8.25
N LYS A 81 2.75 -4.32 9.05
CA LYS A 81 3.07 -3.03 9.65
C LYS A 81 4.23 -2.37 8.92
N TRP A 82 3.96 -1.20 8.33
CA TRP A 82 4.93 -0.48 7.51
C TRP A 82 5.27 0.87 8.15
N PHE A 83 6.56 1.12 8.36
CA PHE A 83 7.05 2.45 8.71
C PHE A 83 7.33 3.23 7.44
N LEU A 84 6.82 4.46 7.37
CA LEU A 84 7.08 5.38 6.27
C LEU A 84 8.20 6.31 6.69
N GLN A 85 9.34 6.20 6.02
CA GLN A 85 10.52 7.01 6.29
C GLN A 85 10.85 7.86 5.07
N ALA A 86 11.19 9.12 5.30
CA ALA A 86 11.82 9.94 4.28
C ALA A 86 13.25 9.43 4.10
N ILE A 87 13.53 8.85 2.94
CA ILE A 87 14.91 8.55 2.54
C ILE A 87 15.50 9.87 2.06
N GLN A 88 16.58 10.30 2.70
CA GLN A 88 17.38 11.43 2.24
C GLN A 88 18.45 10.88 1.30
N ASP A 89 18.56 11.47 0.11
CA ASP A 89 19.63 11.17 -0.86
C ASP A 89 20.97 11.78 -0.44
#